data_AF-A0A7R8H7S0-F1
#
_entry.id   AF-A0A7R8H7S0-F1
#
_cell.length_a   1.000
_cell.length_b   1.000
_cell.length_c   1.000
_cell.angle_alpha   90.00
_cell.angle_beta   90.00
_cell.angle_gamma   90.00
#
_symmetry.space_group_name_H-M   'P 1'
#
loop_
_entity.id
_entity.type
_entity.pdbx_description
1 polymer ?
#
loop_
_entity_poly.entity_id
_entity_poly.type
_entity_poly.pdbx_seq_one_letter_code
_entity_poly.pdbx_strand_id
1 'polypeptide(L)'
;MPKAVNVRVTTIDAELEFAIQPNTTGKQLFDQVVKTIGLREIWFFGLQYTDTKGFSTWLKLNKKKAKFYPEDVAEELIQDITLRLFYLQVKNAILSDEIYCPPETSVLLASYAVQSKHENSGKKRITEWYSEHKGMMREDAMMEYLKIAQDLEMYGVNYFEIKNKKGTELWLGVDALGLNIYEKDDRLTPKIGFPWSEIRNISFNDQF
;
A
#
# COMPACT_ATOMS: atom_id res chain seq x y z
N MET A 1 -9.15 31.86 22.75
CA MET A 1 -8.78 30.43 22.63
C MET A 1 -8.55 30.11 21.17
N PRO A 2 -7.54 29.32 20.79
CA PRO A 2 -7.38 28.89 19.40
C PRO A 2 -8.63 28.15 18.94
N LYS A 3 -9.13 28.46 17.74
CA LYS A 3 -10.30 27.78 17.18
C LYS A 3 -9.88 26.38 16.75
N ALA A 4 -10.64 25.37 17.17
CA ALA A 4 -10.41 24.00 16.75
C ALA A 4 -10.60 23.87 15.22
N VAL A 5 -9.77 23.02 14.61
CA VAL A 5 -9.82 22.69 13.19
C VAL A 5 -10.38 21.28 13.06
N ASN A 6 -11.43 21.11 12.26
CA ASN A 6 -11.98 19.78 11.98
C ASN A 6 -11.18 19.12 10.86
N VAL A 7 -10.74 17.89 11.11
CA VAL A 7 -9.99 17.07 10.16
C VAL A 7 -10.75 15.78 9.95
N ARG A 8 -10.93 15.42 8.68
CA ARG A 8 -11.46 14.11 8.29
C ARG A 8 -10.32 13.23 7.84
N VAL A 9 -10.28 12.01 8.37
CA VAL A 9 -9.32 10.97 7.98
C VAL A 9 -10.12 9.78 7.46
N THR A 10 -9.90 9.43 6.20
CA THR A 10 -10.55 8.28 5.56
C THR A 10 -9.57 7.12 5.55
N THR A 11 -9.91 6.03 6.22
CA THR A 11 -9.29 4.72 5.98
C THR A 11 -9.98 4.08 4.77
N ILE A 12 -9.51 2.92 4.35
CA ILE A 12 -10.09 2.22 3.19
C ILE A 12 -11.53 1.72 3.42
N ASP A 13 -11.98 1.68 4.67
CA ASP A 13 -13.24 1.09 5.09
C ASP A 13 -14.01 1.91 6.14
N ALA A 14 -13.46 3.05 6.57
CA ALA A 14 -14.06 3.92 7.58
C ALA A 14 -13.71 5.39 7.33
N GLU A 15 -14.62 6.27 7.73
CA GLU A 15 -14.37 7.71 7.84
C GLU A 15 -14.34 8.11 9.31
N LEU A 16 -13.29 8.83 9.69
CA LEU A 16 -13.07 9.32 11.05
C LEU A 16 -13.01 10.84 11.04
N GLU A 17 -13.65 11.48 12.01
CA GLU A 17 -13.62 12.94 12.17
C GLU A 17 -12.98 13.30 13.51
N PHE A 18 -12.03 14.24 13.48
CA PHE A 18 -11.30 14.72 14.64
C PHE A 18 -11.36 16.24 14.71
N ALA A 19 -11.45 16.78 15.91
CA ALA A 19 -11.23 18.20 16.16
C ALA A 19 -9.83 18.39 16.75
N ILE A 20 -8.93 19.03 16.01
CA ILE A 20 -7.54 19.28 16.41
C ILE A 20 -7.30 20.74 16.76
N GLN A 21 -6.25 20.99 17.54
CA GLN A 21 -5.79 22.35 17.83
C GLN A 21 -4.74 22.78 16.79
N PRO A 22 -4.56 24.09 16.51
CA PRO A 22 -3.56 24.56 15.54
C PRO A 22 -2.11 24.17 15.86
N ASN A 23 -1.81 23.82 17.11
CA ASN A 23 -0.50 23.33 17.54
C ASN A 23 -0.36 21.79 17.48
N THR A 24 -1.40 21.08 17.04
CA THR A 24 -1.38 19.62 16.93
C THR A 24 -0.41 19.21 15.84
N THR A 25 0.56 18.37 16.20
CA THR A 25 1.55 17.84 15.26
C THR A 25 0.97 16.69 14.43
N GLY A 26 1.57 16.42 13.27
CA GLY A 26 1.17 15.28 12.45
C GLY A 26 1.24 13.95 13.20
N LYS A 27 2.25 13.76 14.07
CA LYS A 27 2.35 12.59 14.94
C LYS A 27 1.16 12.47 15.89
N GLN A 28 0.74 13.55 16.55
CA GLN A 28 -0.38 13.53 17.48
C GLN A 28 -1.69 13.16 16.79
N LEU A 29 -1.94 13.70 15.60
CA LEU A 29 -3.09 13.32 14.78
C LEU A 29 -3.02 11.83 14.40
N PHE A 30 -1.86 11.35 13.93
CA PHE A 30 -1.68 9.95 13.56
C PHE A 30 -1.87 9.01 14.75
N ASP A 31 -1.30 9.33 15.91
CA ASP A 31 -1.46 8.55 17.15
C ASP A 31 -2.94 8.45 17.56
N GLN A 32 -3.74 9.51 17.34
CA GLN A 32 -5.19 9.46 17.58
C GLN A 32 -5.91 8.52 16.60
N VAL A 33 -5.59 8.61 15.31
CA VAL A 33 -6.18 7.76 14.27
C VAL A 33 -5.92 6.28 14.57
N VAL A 34 -4.66 5.90 14.77
CA VAL A 34 -4.28 4.48 14.99
C VAL A 34 -4.87 3.95 16.30
N LYS A 35 -4.97 4.78 17.34
CA LYS A 35 -5.62 4.40 18.60
C LYS A 35 -7.12 4.18 18.44
N THR A 36 -7.81 5.02 17.66
CA THR A 36 -9.25 4.88 17.42
C THR A 36 -9.58 3.60 16.68
N ILE A 37 -8.75 3.20 15.71
CA ILE A 37 -8.96 1.95 14.96
C ILE A 37 -8.35 0.72 15.64
N GLY A 38 -7.53 0.88 16.68
CA GLY A 38 -6.87 -0.24 17.38
C GLY A 38 -5.65 -0.81 16.66
N LEU A 39 -5.04 -0.05 15.75
CA LEU A 39 -3.85 -0.42 15.00
C LEU A 39 -2.59 -0.19 15.84
N ARG A 40 -1.75 -1.22 16.01
CA ARG A 40 -0.48 -1.17 16.75
C ARG A 40 0.74 -1.30 15.82
N GLU A 41 0.60 -1.97 14.69
CA GLU A 41 1.63 -2.12 13.64
C GLU A 41 1.76 -0.83 12.80
N ILE A 42 2.01 0.28 13.48
CA ILE A 42 1.93 1.64 12.92
C ILE A 42 3.04 1.96 11.91
N TRP A 43 4.11 1.16 11.86
CA TRP A 43 5.29 1.40 11.01
C TRP A 43 5.00 1.24 9.51
N PHE A 44 3.93 0.54 9.13
CA PHE A 44 3.46 0.41 7.75
C PHE A 44 2.57 1.58 7.30
N PHE A 45 2.09 2.41 8.23
CA PHE A 45 1.03 3.39 7.96
C PHE A 45 1.50 4.84 8.07
N GLY A 46 0.72 5.72 7.46
CA GLY A 46 0.97 7.15 7.42
C GLY A 46 -0.25 7.87 6.85
N LEU A 47 -0.33 9.18 7.06
CA LEU A 47 -1.42 10.02 6.57
C LEU A 47 -1.03 10.67 5.25
N GLN A 48 -1.88 10.59 4.25
CA GLN A 48 -1.69 11.24 2.95
C GLN A 48 -2.71 12.38 2.81
N TYR A 49 -2.30 13.46 2.16
CA TYR A 49 -3.18 14.59 1.83
C TYR A 49 -2.77 15.17 0.48
N THR A 50 -3.70 15.85 -0.18
CA THR A 50 -3.41 16.63 -1.37
C THR A 50 -2.94 18.02 -0.95
N ASP A 51 -1.74 18.41 -1.35
CA ASP A 51 -1.21 19.73 -1.05
C ASP A 51 -1.88 20.83 -1.89
N THR A 52 -1.51 22.09 -1.65
CA THR A 52 -2.06 23.25 -2.38
C THR A 52 -1.70 23.27 -3.86
N LYS A 53 -0.76 22.44 -4.30
CA LYS A 53 -0.31 22.30 -5.69
C LYS A 53 -0.94 21.07 -6.37
N GLY A 54 -1.79 20.32 -5.68
CA GLY A 54 -2.45 19.12 -6.20
C GLY A 54 -1.63 17.84 -6.08
N PHE A 55 -0.45 17.88 -5.44
CA PHE A 55 0.38 16.69 -5.26
C PHE A 55 -0.04 15.90 -4.03
N SER A 56 -0.15 14.59 -4.22
CA SER A 56 -0.39 13.65 -3.12
C SER A 56 0.85 13.54 -2.25
N THR A 57 0.77 14.04 -1.01
CA THR A 57 1.90 14.20 -0.10
C THR A 57 1.64 13.48 1.21
N TRP A 58 2.67 12.82 1.74
CA TRP A 58 2.63 12.23 3.07
C TRP A 58 2.83 13.28 4.17
N LEU A 59 1.96 13.26 5.17
CA LEU A 59 2.09 14.09 6.36
C LEU A 59 3.34 13.65 7.12
N LYS A 60 4.24 14.61 7.36
CA LYS A 60 5.49 14.36 8.08
C LYS A 60 5.18 14.10 9.55
N LEU A 61 5.23 12.83 9.96
CA LEU A 61 5.01 12.43 11.35
C LEU A 61 6.27 12.67 12.20
N ASN A 62 7.46 12.46 11.62
CA ASN A 62 8.80 12.81 12.14
C ASN A 62 9.83 12.77 10.99
N LYS A 63 11.05 13.27 11.20
CA LYS A 63 12.11 13.46 10.16
C LYS A 63 12.57 12.19 9.39
N LYS A 64 12.13 10.97 9.73
CA LYS A 64 12.49 9.76 8.98
C LYS A 64 11.34 8.74 8.98
N LYS A 65 10.95 8.28 7.80
CA LYS A 65 11.10 6.90 7.26
C LYS A 65 10.02 6.64 6.20
N ALA A 66 10.41 5.89 5.17
CA ALA A 66 9.51 5.47 4.12
C ALA A 66 8.42 4.56 4.69
N LYS A 67 7.28 4.57 4.00
CA LYS A 67 6.10 3.79 4.31
C LYS A 67 6.20 2.53 3.44
N PHE A 68 6.43 1.40 4.07
CA PHE A 68 6.85 0.18 3.39
C PHE A 68 5.72 -0.84 3.35
N TYR A 69 5.70 -1.64 2.29
CA TYR A 69 5.05 -2.96 2.33
C TYR A 69 5.99 -3.92 3.08
N PRO A 70 5.48 -4.94 3.77
CA PRO A 70 6.32 -5.99 4.33
C PRO A 70 7.08 -6.71 3.21
N GLU A 71 8.26 -7.25 3.52
CA GLU A 71 8.98 -8.16 2.62
C GLU A 71 8.27 -9.52 2.55
N ASP A 72 7.72 -9.98 3.67
CA ASP A 72 6.85 -11.17 3.72
C ASP A 72 5.58 -10.90 4.52
N VAL A 73 4.44 -10.88 3.82
CA VAL A 73 3.13 -10.62 4.44
C VAL A 73 2.74 -11.68 5.47
N ALA A 74 3.20 -12.93 5.33
CA ALA A 74 2.80 -14.03 6.18
C ALA A 74 3.54 -14.03 7.53
N GLU A 75 4.78 -13.53 7.53
CA GLU A 75 5.63 -13.48 8.73
C GLU A 75 5.53 -12.13 9.46
N GLU A 76 5.28 -11.03 8.74
CA GLU A 76 5.32 -9.68 9.31
C GLU A 76 3.96 -9.11 9.72
N LEU A 77 2.85 -9.56 9.12
CA LEU A 77 1.52 -9.04 9.47
C LEU A 77 0.91 -9.85 10.62
N ILE A 78 0.79 -9.21 11.79
CA ILE A 78 0.37 -9.89 13.02
C ILE A 78 -1.11 -9.63 13.36
N GLN A 79 -1.60 -8.39 13.18
CA GLN A 79 -2.98 -8.05 13.56
C GLN A 79 -3.96 -8.20 12.39
N ASP A 80 -5.14 -8.75 12.67
CA ASP A 80 -6.24 -8.87 11.70
C ASP A 80 -6.62 -7.52 11.05
N ILE A 81 -6.55 -6.42 11.80
CA ILE A 81 -6.80 -5.08 11.27
C ILE A 81 -5.74 -4.67 10.24
N THR A 82 -4.46 -4.97 10.50
CA THR A 82 -3.36 -4.68 9.58
C THR A 82 -3.52 -5.49 8.31
N LEU A 83 -3.75 -6.80 8.45
CA LEU A 83 -4.05 -7.72 7.36
C LEU A 83 -5.20 -7.20 6.49
N ARG A 84 -6.32 -6.83 7.11
CA ARG A 84 -7.51 -6.32 6.42
C ARG A 84 -7.25 -5.00 5.69
N LEU A 85 -6.49 -4.08 6.28
CA LEU A 85 -6.14 -2.80 5.64
C LEU A 85 -5.24 -3.02 4.41
N PHE A 86 -4.21 -3.88 4.52
CA PHE A 86 -3.35 -4.24 3.39
C PHE A 86 -4.13 -4.94 2.29
N TYR A 87 -4.93 -5.96 2.65
CA TYR A 87 -5.78 -6.69 1.72
C TYR A 87 -6.68 -5.75 0.92
N LEU A 88 -7.38 -4.83 1.59
CA LEU A 88 -8.26 -3.90 0.90
C LEU A 88 -7.48 -2.94 -0.01
N GLN A 89 -6.30 -2.47 0.42
CA GLN A 89 -5.47 -1.53 -0.33
C GLN A 89 -4.98 -2.17 -1.63
N VAL A 90 -4.36 -3.35 -1.51
CA VAL A 90 -3.82 -4.10 -2.64
C VAL A 90 -4.94 -4.53 -3.58
N LYS A 91 -6.06 -5.01 -3.06
CA LYS A 91 -7.23 -5.34 -3.88
C LYS A 91 -7.76 -4.14 -4.65
N ASN A 92 -7.84 -2.96 -4.03
CA ASN A 92 -8.30 -1.76 -4.73
C ASN A 92 -7.32 -1.35 -5.83
N ALA A 93 -6.01 -1.41 -5.56
CA ALA A 93 -4.97 -1.08 -6.54
C ALA A 93 -4.95 -2.04 -7.74
N ILE A 94 -5.20 -3.34 -7.53
CA ILE A 94 -5.36 -4.31 -8.62
C ILE A 94 -6.64 -4.01 -9.42
N LEU A 95 -7.76 -3.70 -8.76
CA LEU A 95 -9.03 -3.41 -9.43
C LEU A 95 -9.06 -2.07 -10.19
N SER A 96 -8.17 -1.15 -9.84
CA SER A 96 -8.02 0.14 -10.52
C SER A 96 -6.89 0.14 -11.56
N ASP A 97 -6.32 -1.02 -11.89
CA ASP A 97 -5.18 -1.19 -12.79
C ASP A 97 -3.91 -0.40 -12.37
N GLU A 98 -3.81 -0.02 -11.09
CA GLU A 98 -2.58 0.57 -10.54
C GLU A 98 -1.48 -0.48 -10.37
N ILE A 99 -1.89 -1.71 -10.00
CA ILE A 99 -1.04 -2.89 -9.98
C ILE A 99 -1.50 -3.81 -11.11
N TYR A 100 -0.63 -4.04 -12.08
CA TYR A 100 -0.90 -5.01 -13.14
C TYR A 100 -1.04 -6.42 -12.55
N CYS A 101 -2.09 -7.13 -12.96
CA CYS A 101 -2.33 -8.51 -12.56
C CYS A 101 -2.67 -9.35 -13.80
N PRO A 102 -1.93 -10.44 -14.09
CA PRO A 102 -2.25 -11.34 -15.18
C PRO A 102 -3.67 -11.92 -15.06
N PRO A 103 -4.35 -12.27 -16.17
CA PRO A 103 -5.72 -12.79 -16.15
C PRO A 103 -5.90 -14.03 -15.26
N GLU A 104 -4.97 -14.98 -15.32
CA GLU A 104 -5.01 -16.23 -14.54
C GLU A 104 -4.94 -15.93 -13.03
N THR A 105 -4.00 -15.08 -12.63
CA THR A 105 -3.84 -14.62 -11.24
C THR A 105 -5.05 -13.81 -10.78
N SER A 106 -5.62 -12.97 -11.65
CA SER A 106 -6.80 -12.15 -11.34
C SER A 106 -8.02 -13.03 -11.00
N VAL A 107 -8.21 -14.15 -11.70
CA VAL A 107 -9.31 -15.09 -11.41
C VAL A 107 -9.10 -15.76 -10.04
N LEU A 108 -7.87 -16.17 -9.73
CA LEU A 108 -7.52 -16.77 -8.45
C LEU A 108 -7.72 -15.78 -7.30
N LEU A 109 -7.19 -14.57 -7.41
CA LEU A 109 -7.39 -13.49 -6.44
C LEU A 109 -8.88 -13.16 -6.24
N ALA A 110 -9.67 -13.15 -7.33
CA ALA A 110 -11.11 -12.94 -7.25
C ALA A 110 -11.82 -14.05 -6.45
N SER A 111 -11.32 -15.29 -6.50
CA SER A 111 -11.86 -16.41 -5.73
C SER A 111 -11.67 -16.20 -4.22
N TYR A 112 -10.46 -15.83 -3.79
CA TYR A 112 -10.15 -15.48 -2.39
C TYR A 112 -10.91 -14.23 -1.95
N ALA A 113 -11.07 -13.24 -2.82
CA ALA A 113 -11.83 -12.03 -2.49
C ALA A 113 -13.34 -12.27 -2.32
N VAL A 114 -13.90 -13.28 -2.98
CA VAL A 114 -15.28 -13.71 -2.73
C VAL A 114 -15.37 -14.50 -1.43
N GLN A 115 -14.38 -15.36 -1.15
CA GLN A 115 -14.30 -16.11 0.11
C GLN A 115 -14.20 -15.18 1.33
N SER A 116 -13.38 -14.14 1.27
CA SER A 116 -13.22 -13.17 2.37
C SER A 116 -14.46 -12.30 2.60
N LYS A 117 -15.32 -12.12 1.58
CA LYS A 117 -16.54 -11.31 1.66
C LYS A 117 -17.80 -12.09 2.08
N HIS A 118 -17.85 -13.40 1.86
CA HIS A 118 -19.09 -14.17 2.06
C HIS A 118 -18.86 -15.54 2.72
N GLU A 119 -19.29 -15.63 3.98
CA GLU A 119 -20.18 -16.74 4.32
C GLU A 119 -21.51 -16.47 3.60
N ASN A 120 -21.81 -17.28 2.58
CA ASN A 120 -23.19 -17.56 2.14
C ASN A 120 -23.96 -16.56 1.24
N SER A 121 -23.39 -16.03 0.14
CA SER A 121 -24.27 -15.65 -1.00
C SER A 121 -23.63 -15.74 -2.41
N GLY A 122 -23.97 -16.81 -3.13
CA GLY A 122 -24.72 -16.68 -4.39
C GLY A 122 -24.03 -16.17 -5.67
N LYS A 123 -22.73 -16.39 -5.91
CA LYS A 123 -22.11 -16.11 -7.23
C LYS A 123 -21.60 -17.38 -7.93
N LYS A 124 -22.43 -17.92 -8.83
CA LYS A 124 -22.31 -19.20 -9.57
C LYS A 124 -21.16 -19.33 -10.60
N ARG A 125 -20.21 -18.37 -10.69
CA ARG A 125 -19.04 -18.49 -11.61
C ARG A 125 -17.71 -18.74 -10.90
N ILE A 126 -17.65 -18.56 -9.58
CA ILE A 126 -16.47 -18.84 -8.74
C ILE A 126 -16.67 -20.16 -7.97
N THR A 127 -17.71 -20.92 -8.31
CA THR A 127 -18.19 -22.07 -7.53
C THR A 127 -17.29 -23.30 -7.57
N GLU A 128 -16.40 -23.45 -8.56
CA GLU A 128 -15.44 -24.57 -8.60
C GLU A 128 -14.32 -24.34 -7.58
N TRP A 129 -13.63 -23.18 -7.63
CA TRP A 129 -12.60 -22.82 -6.66
C TRP A 129 -13.18 -22.60 -5.25
N TYR A 130 -14.39 -22.04 -5.11
CA TYR A 130 -15.06 -21.88 -3.82
C TYR A 130 -15.30 -23.24 -3.11
N SER A 131 -15.48 -24.32 -3.88
CA SER A 131 -15.68 -25.66 -3.31
C SER A 131 -14.42 -26.23 -2.66
N GLU A 132 -13.23 -25.84 -3.13
CA GLU A 132 -11.93 -26.25 -2.56
C GLU A 132 -11.59 -25.49 -1.27
N HIS A 133 -12.18 -24.31 -1.05
CA HIS A 133 -11.91 -23.43 0.10
C HIS A 133 -12.95 -23.56 1.22
N LYS A 134 -13.77 -24.61 1.20
CA LYS A 134 -14.89 -24.79 2.13
C LYS A 134 -14.39 -24.95 3.57
N GLY A 135 -14.58 -23.92 4.39
CA GLY A 135 -14.16 -23.87 5.79
C GLY A 135 -13.00 -22.92 6.09
N MET A 136 -12.42 -22.27 5.07
CA MET A 136 -11.39 -21.24 5.24
C MET A 136 -11.96 -19.99 5.94
N MET A 137 -11.28 -19.51 6.99
CA MET A 137 -11.65 -18.27 7.68
C MET A 137 -11.44 -17.06 6.77
N ARG A 138 -12.11 -15.94 7.07
CA ARG A 138 -12.02 -14.74 6.21
C ARG A 138 -10.62 -14.17 6.23
N GLU A 139 -9.97 -14.21 7.38
CA GLU A 139 -8.61 -13.77 7.64
C GLU A 139 -7.62 -14.62 6.84
N ASP A 140 -7.77 -15.95 6.87
CA ASP A 140 -6.95 -16.85 6.04
C ASP A 140 -7.10 -16.54 4.55
N ALA A 141 -8.32 -16.28 4.07
CA ALA A 141 -8.55 -15.91 2.67
C ALA A 141 -7.91 -14.56 2.31
N MET A 142 -7.88 -13.59 3.23
CA MET A 142 -7.17 -12.32 3.03
C MET A 142 -5.65 -12.52 3.02
N MET A 143 -5.14 -13.42 3.86
CA MET A 143 -3.72 -13.75 3.92
C MET A 143 -3.26 -14.44 2.64
N GLU A 144 -3.98 -15.46 2.17
CA GLU A 144 -3.67 -16.13 0.90
C GLU A 144 -3.77 -15.17 -0.30
N TYR A 145 -4.75 -14.25 -0.29
CA TYR A 145 -4.81 -13.18 -1.29
C TYR A 145 -3.52 -12.35 -1.32
N LEU A 146 -3.03 -11.91 -0.16
CA LEU A 146 -1.82 -11.10 -0.07
C LEU A 146 -0.56 -11.89 -0.44
N LYS A 147 -0.47 -13.17 -0.07
CA LYS A 147 0.64 -14.05 -0.44
C LYS A 147 0.79 -14.20 -1.95
N ILE A 148 -0.31 -14.19 -2.68
CA ILE A 148 -0.30 -14.23 -4.15
C ILE A 148 -0.01 -12.83 -4.72
N ALA A 149 -0.62 -11.81 -4.15
CA ALA A 149 -0.48 -10.44 -4.65
C ALA A 149 0.93 -9.85 -4.44
N GLN A 150 1.65 -10.28 -3.39
CA GLN A 150 3.02 -9.80 -3.13
C GLN A 150 4.02 -10.22 -4.22
N ASP A 151 3.72 -11.29 -4.97
CA ASP A 151 4.56 -11.79 -6.06
C ASP A 151 4.33 -11.03 -7.39
N LEU A 152 3.37 -10.09 -7.43
CA LEU A 152 3.12 -9.26 -8.62
C LEU A 152 4.25 -8.24 -8.81
N GLU A 153 4.67 -7.99 -10.05
CA GLU A 153 5.85 -7.19 -10.36
C GLU A 153 5.73 -5.72 -9.93
N MET A 154 4.51 -5.20 -9.88
CA MET A 154 4.22 -3.82 -9.46
C MET A 154 3.84 -3.71 -7.98
N TYR A 155 3.81 -4.81 -7.24
CA TYR A 155 3.41 -4.82 -5.84
C TYR A 155 4.41 -4.04 -4.99
N GLY A 156 3.89 -3.08 -4.23
CA GLY A 156 4.70 -2.29 -3.31
C GLY A 156 5.71 -1.33 -3.94
N VAL A 157 5.70 -1.19 -5.27
CA VAL A 157 6.62 -0.31 -6.00
C VAL A 157 6.04 1.10 -6.14
N ASN A 158 6.76 2.09 -5.64
CA ASN A 158 6.46 3.50 -5.88
C ASN A 158 7.24 3.99 -7.10
N TYR A 159 6.55 4.40 -8.15
CA TYR A 159 7.16 4.86 -9.40
C TYR A 159 7.33 6.38 -9.44
N PHE A 160 8.53 6.83 -9.81
CA PHE A 160 8.87 8.24 -10.02
C PHE A 160 9.47 8.44 -11.41
N GLU A 161 9.07 9.50 -12.11
CA GLU A 161 9.67 9.87 -13.38
C GLU A 161 11.07 10.44 -13.15
N ILE A 162 12.07 9.92 -13.86
CA ILE A 162 13.45 10.40 -13.80
C ILE A 162 14.02 10.59 -15.21
N LYS A 163 15.16 11.29 -15.29
CA LYS A 163 15.98 11.38 -16.50
C LYS A 163 17.42 10.99 -16.19
N ASN A 164 18.05 10.23 -17.08
CA ASN A 164 19.48 9.96 -16.98
C ASN A 164 20.31 11.17 -17.48
N LYS A 165 21.64 11.10 -17.38
CA LYS A 165 22.54 12.18 -17.86
C LYS A 165 22.40 12.51 -19.34
N LYS A 166 21.89 11.57 -20.15
CA LYS A 166 21.66 11.76 -21.60
C LYS A 166 20.26 12.32 -21.89
N GLY A 167 19.44 12.57 -20.87
CA GLY A 167 18.07 13.06 -21.00
C GLY A 167 17.03 11.98 -21.32
N THR A 168 17.40 10.69 -21.32
CA THR A 168 16.45 9.59 -21.52
C THR A 168 15.47 9.52 -20.36
N GLU A 169 14.18 9.52 -20.68
CA GLU A 169 13.09 9.36 -19.71
C GLU A 169 13.01 7.91 -19.24
N LEU A 170 12.98 7.71 -17.93
CA LEU A 170 12.97 6.41 -17.26
C LEU A 170 12.03 6.49 -16.04
N TRP A 171 11.72 5.33 -15.47
CA TRP A 171 11.09 5.25 -14.15
C TRP A 171 12.09 4.79 -13.10
N LEU A 172 12.02 5.40 -11.92
CA LEU A 172 12.59 4.90 -10.68
C LEU A 172 11.48 4.20 -9.88
N GLY A 173 11.61 2.91 -9.64
CA GLY A 173 10.82 2.17 -8.66
C GLY A 173 11.53 2.17 -7.31
N VAL A 174 10.78 2.40 -6.25
CA VAL A 174 11.23 2.30 -4.86
C VAL A 174 10.33 1.33 -4.13
N ASP A 175 10.91 0.27 -3.59
CA ASP A 175 10.19 -0.79 -2.86
C ASP A 175 10.94 -1.19 -1.57
N ALA A 176 10.47 -2.25 -0.90
CA ALA A 176 11.06 -2.75 0.34
C ALA A 176 12.46 -3.37 0.12
N LEU A 177 12.78 -3.83 -1.09
CA LEU A 177 14.02 -4.55 -1.41
C LEU A 177 15.13 -3.63 -1.92
N GLY A 178 14.78 -2.53 -2.60
CA GLY A 178 15.76 -1.62 -3.15
C GLY A 178 15.21 -0.50 -4.05
N LEU A 179 16.08 -0.10 -4.98
CA LEU A 179 15.76 0.82 -6.07
C LEU A 179 15.84 0.09 -7.40
N ASN A 180 14.88 0.33 -8.28
CA ASN A 180 14.80 -0.29 -9.59
C ASN A 180 14.65 0.77 -10.69
N ILE A 181 15.29 0.56 -11.85
CA ILE A 181 15.21 1.44 -13.02
C ILE A 181 14.48 0.72 -14.13
N TYR A 182 13.48 1.39 -14.69
CA TYR A 182 12.64 0.85 -15.76
C TYR A 182 12.64 1.76 -16.99
N GLU A 183 12.38 1.17 -18.16
CA GLU A 183 12.14 1.92 -19.40
C GLU A 183 10.81 2.65 -19.33
N LYS A 184 10.63 3.71 -20.14
CA LYS A 184 9.45 4.58 -20.04
C LYS A 184 8.13 3.84 -20.35
N ASP A 185 8.21 2.85 -21.22
CA ASP A 185 7.13 2.03 -21.78
C ASP A 185 6.92 0.67 -21.09
N ASP A 186 7.81 0.27 -20.17
CA ASP A 186 7.69 -0.98 -19.39
C ASP A 186 7.93 -0.70 -17.91
N ARG A 187 6.89 -0.80 -17.08
CA ARG A 187 6.97 -0.67 -15.60
C ARG A 187 7.01 -2.01 -14.87
N LEU A 188 6.95 -3.12 -15.60
CA LEU A 188 6.93 -4.49 -15.04
C LEU A 188 8.35 -5.01 -14.89
N THR A 189 9.18 -4.83 -15.92
CA THR A 189 10.52 -5.45 -15.95
C THR A 189 11.60 -4.41 -15.61
N PRO A 190 12.25 -4.50 -14.43
CA PRO A 190 13.37 -3.63 -14.12
C PRO A 190 14.57 -3.97 -15.01
N LYS A 191 15.24 -2.95 -15.56
CA LYS A 191 16.50 -3.10 -16.32
C LYS A 191 17.71 -3.15 -15.41
N ILE A 192 17.67 -2.40 -14.31
CA ILE A 192 18.76 -2.27 -13.35
C ILE A 192 18.14 -2.23 -11.96
N GLY A 193 18.65 -3.06 -11.05
CA GLY A 193 18.26 -3.07 -9.64
C GLY A 193 19.44 -2.74 -8.74
N PHE A 194 19.17 -2.06 -7.63
CA PHE A 194 20.12 -1.71 -6.58
C PHE A 194 19.52 -2.13 -5.22
N PRO A 195 19.89 -3.31 -4.70
CA PRO A 195 19.42 -3.76 -3.40
C PRO A 195 19.85 -2.81 -2.27
N TRP A 196 19.05 -2.70 -1.21
CA TRP A 196 19.41 -1.83 -0.08
C TRP A 196 20.74 -2.23 0.60
N SER A 197 21.11 -3.52 0.56
CA SER A 197 22.38 -4.03 1.08
C SER A 197 23.62 -3.45 0.38
N GLU A 198 23.47 -2.99 -0.87
CA GLU A 198 24.54 -2.40 -1.68
C GLU A 198 24.59 -0.86 -1.55
N ILE A 199 23.52 -0.24 -1.06
CA ILE A 199 23.37 1.22 -0.97
C ILE A 199 23.80 1.71 0.40
N ARG A 200 24.90 2.47 0.46
CA ARG A 200 25.41 3.05 1.73
C ARG A 200 24.72 4.35 2.14
N ASN A 201 24.37 5.20 1.17
CA ASN A 201 23.77 6.50 1.41
C ASN A 201 23.01 6.98 0.17
N ILE A 202 21.95 7.76 0.37
CA ILE A 202 21.16 8.38 -0.69
C ILE A 202 21.10 9.87 -0.39
N SER A 203 21.51 10.68 -1.36
CA SER A 203 21.39 12.14 -1.29
C SER A 203 20.97 12.69 -2.65
N PHE A 204 20.32 13.84 -2.60
CA PHE A 204 19.92 14.61 -3.77
C PHE A 204 20.31 16.07 -3.51
N ASN A 205 20.84 16.74 -4.52
CA ASN A 205 21.10 18.18 -4.48
C ASN A 205 20.40 18.78 -5.70
N ASP A 206 19.47 19.70 -5.46
CA ASP A 206 18.84 20.48 -6.52
C ASP A 206 19.94 21.27 -7.24
N GLN A 207 20.29 20.85 -8.46
CA GLN A 207 21.02 21.73 -9.37
C GLN A 207 20.01 22.61 -10.09
N PHE A 208 19.58 23.66 -9.39
CA PHE A 208 19.05 24.88 -9.99
C PHE A 208 19.97 26.04 -9.62
#